data_AF-A0A4Q4XME1-F1
#
_entry.id   AF-A0A4Q4XME1-F1
#
_cell.length_a   1.000
_cell.length_b   1.000
_cell.length_c   1.000
_cell.angle_alpha   90.00
_cell.angle_beta   90.00
_cell.angle_gamma   90.00
#
_symmetry.space_group_name_H-M   'P 1'
#
loop_
_entity.id
_entity.type
_entity.pdbx_description
1 polymer ?
#
loop_
_entity_poly.entity_id
_entity_poly.type
_entity_poly.pdbx_seq_one_letter_code
_entity_poly.pdbx_strand_id
1 'polypeptide(L)'
;MGVREDVELKKLDGLVLRGFLYPAKAKGPGIVMTPGLPEDRHYGAGLRSEVRGRSDGMPRSDINPAKQAEDFSDAITFLKTKPVVDPKRIAFWGYSMSAAAVLVAAGLDPRVKLVVAKYLDLAIRDREAQARGREPFYVPYIGDSEEDALFDYRKQRDMGELEYDQVMENLSKLFPGFRNEVTVQTLSRLAAWSFKDVPRHVGATPVLQVYAIHEELEHIKKTQEDIWAGLTGPKERHYENSGHMDILTPDGHRFVQLVKIQVDFVLKYLGEGMR
;
A
#
# COMPACT_ATOMS: atom_id res chain seq x y z
N MET A 1 -35.04 1.75 3.31
CA MET A 1 -33.81 2.29 3.94
C MET A 1 -34.05 3.78 4.21
N GLY A 2 -33.32 4.41 5.15
CA GLY A 2 -33.44 5.86 5.36
C GLY A 2 -32.94 6.61 4.12
N VAL A 3 -33.54 7.76 3.82
CA VAL A 3 -33.09 8.63 2.73
C VAL A 3 -31.73 9.22 3.12
N ARG A 4 -30.77 9.22 2.19
CA ARG A 4 -29.46 9.87 2.37
C ARG A 4 -29.67 11.37 2.58
N GLU A 5 -29.04 11.93 3.62
CA GLU A 5 -29.04 13.36 3.88
C GLU A 5 -27.67 13.95 3.52
N ASP A 6 -27.68 15.00 2.71
CA ASP A 6 -26.49 15.80 2.47
C ASP A 6 -26.26 16.70 3.70
N VAL A 7 -25.06 16.66 4.26
CA VAL A 7 -24.75 17.36 5.50
C VAL A 7 -23.48 18.19 5.40
N GLU A 8 -23.51 19.31 6.09
CA GLU A 8 -22.37 20.20 6.29
C GLU A 8 -22.03 20.23 7.78
N LEU A 9 -20.76 20.06 8.11
CA LEU A 9 -20.24 20.18 9.47
C LEU A 9 -19.16 21.25 9.47
N LYS A 10 -19.28 22.22 10.38
CA LYS A 10 -18.26 23.24 10.57
C LYS A 10 -17.18 22.71 11.51
N LYS A 11 -15.94 22.75 11.04
CA LYS A 11 -14.75 22.34 11.78
C LYS A 11 -14.28 23.43 12.75
N LEU A 12 -13.43 23.04 13.69
CA LEU A 12 -12.82 23.97 14.64
C LEU A 12 -11.94 25.02 13.94
N ASP A 13 -11.28 24.65 12.84
CA ASP A 13 -10.44 25.54 12.02
C ASP A 13 -11.25 26.52 11.13
N GLY A 14 -12.59 26.47 11.21
CA GLY A 14 -13.50 27.37 10.51
C GLY A 14 -13.93 26.88 9.12
N LEU A 15 -13.35 25.80 8.60
CA LEU A 15 -13.74 25.21 7.31
C LEU A 15 -15.00 24.33 7.46
N VAL A 16 -15.72 24.11 6.36
CA VAL A 16 -16.87 23.20 6.33
C VAL A 16 -16.50 21.87 5.69
N LEU A 17 -16.61 20.75 6.42
CA LEU A 17 -16.65 19.43 5.76
C LEU A 17 -18.06 19.13 5.29
N ARG A 18 -18.17 18.63 4.07
CA ARG A 18 -19.42 18.17 3.47
C ARG A 18 -19.41 16.66 3.35
N GLY A 19 -20.58 16.06 3.43
CA GLY A 19 -20.69 14.62 3.49
C GLY A 19 -22.11 14.12 3.38
N PHE A 20 -22.25 12.83 3.65
CA PHE A 20 -23.55 12.17 3.66
C PHE A 20 -23.82 11.60 5.05
N LEU A 21 -24.98 11.92 5.60
CA LEU A 21 -25.54 11.27 6.77
C LEU A 21 -26.56 10.23 6.30
N TYR A 22 -26.40 9.00 6.77
CA TYR A 22 -27.33 7.91 6.52
C TYR A 22 -28.06 7.62 7.83
N PRO A 23 -29.19 8.27 8.15
CA PRO A 23 -29.84 8.12 9.44
C PRO A 23 -30.43 6.72 9.63
N ALA A 24 -30.29 6.19 10.85
CA ALA A 24 -30.97 4.97 11.25
C ALA A 24 -32.46 5.24 11.55
N LYS A 25 -33.30 4.22 11.43
CA LYS A 25 -34.75 4.31 11.73
C LYS A 25 -35.04 4.54 13.23
N ALA A 26 -34.09 4.24 14.10
CA ALA A 26 -34.20 4.38 15.54
C ALA A 26 -32.87 4.83 16.13
N LYS A 27 -32.92 5.40 17.33
CA LYS A 27 -31.73 5.86 18.05
C LYS A 27 -30.77 4.69 18.31
N GLY A 28 -29.51 4.85 17.93
CA GLY A 28 -28.53 3.76 18.02
C GLY A 28 -27.10 4.20 17.75
N PRO A 29 -26.18 3.26 17.47
CA PRO A 29 -24.78 3.58 17.21
C PRO A 29 -24.59 4.52 16.02
N GLY A 30 -23.59 5.40 16.14
CA GLY A 30 -23.11 6.26 15.06
C GLY A 30 -21.76 5.79 14.53
N ILE A 31 -21.53 5.90 13.22
CA ILE A 31 -20.24 5.56 12.59
C ILE A 31 -19.77 6.76 11.77
N VAL A 32 -18.56 7.24 12.02
CA VAL A 32 -17.86 8.15 11.10
C VAL A 32 -17.01 7.31 10.15
N MET A 33 -17.24 7.45 8.86
CA MET A 33 -16.65 6.63 7.80
C MET A 33 -15.85 7.50 6.84
N THR A 34 -14.74 6.95 6.34
CA THR A 34 -13.93 7.60 5.30
C THR A 34 -14.28 7.13 3.90
N PRO A 35 -14.07 7.96 2.85
CA PRO A 35 -14.14 7.51 1.47
C PRO A 35 -13.13 6.36 1.22
N GLY A 36 -13.60 5.26 0.62
CA GLY A 36 -12.82 4.04 0.35
C GLY A 36 -13.67 2.79 0.10
N LEU A 37 -14.97 2.82 0.41
CA LEU A 37 -15.95 1.82 0.01
C LEU A 37 -16.68 2.23 -1.28
N PRO A 38 -17.17 1.25 -2.07
CA PRO A 38 -18.34 1.42 -2.94
C PRO A 38 -19.54 1.97 -2.14
N GLU A 39 -20.41 2.74 -2.81
CA GLU A 39 -21.42 3.63 -2.22
C GLU A 39 -22.54 2.94 -1.41
N ASP A 40 -22.55 1.61 -1.33
CA ASP A 40 -23.73 0.78 -1.12
C ASP A 40 -23.70 -0.16 0.11
N ARG A 41 -22.68 -0.10 0.99
CA ARG A 41 -22.67 -0.85 2.28
C ARG A 41 -22.85 0.06 3.51
N HIS A 42 -24.01 -0.04 4.16
CA HIS A 42 -24.39 0.75 5.34
C HIS A 42 -24.71 -0.15 6.56
N TYR A 43 -24.14 0.14 7.73
CA TYR A 43 -24.32 -0.66 8.97
C TYR A 43 -24.94 0.12 10.15
N GLY A 44 -25.45 1.34 9.95
CA GLY A 44 -26.02 2.18 11.02
C GLY A 44 -26.16 3.66 10.63
N ALA A 45 -26.25 4.56 11.62
CA ALA A 45 -26.22 6.01 11.39
C ALA A 45 -24.81 6.45 10.96
N GLY A 46 -24.57 6.59 9.65
CA GLY A 46 -23.22 6.80 9.11
C GLY A 46 -22.97 8.24 8.66
N LEU A 47 -21.88 8.87 9.09
CA LEU A 47 -21.37 10.11 8.49
C LEU A 47 -20.17 9.78 7.60
N ARG A 48 -20.33 9.95 6.29
CA ARG A 48 -19.21 9.92 5.33
C ARG A 48 -18.73 11.35 5.11
N SER A 49 -17.57 11.71 5.65
CA SER A 49 -16.96 13.02 5.39
C SER A 49 -16.13 12.99 4.11
N GLU A 50 -16.45 13.86 3.14
CA GLU A 50 -15.71 13.98 1.90
C GLU A 50 -14.49 14.89 2.09
N VAL A 51 -13.41 14.38 2.68
CA VAL A 51 -12.16 15.16 2.85
C VAL A 51 -11.59 15.61 1.49
N ARG A 52 -11.89 14.88 0.41
CA ARG A 52 -11.72 15.32 -0.98
C ARG A 52 -13.09 15.35 -1.62
N GLY A 53 -13.47 16.47 -2.23
CA GLY A 53 -14.78 16.60 -2.87
C GLY A 53 -15.42 17.93 -2.53
N ARG A 54 -16.61 17.89 -1.92
CA ARG A 54 -17.41 19.10 -1.68
C ARG A 54 -16.98 19.89 -0.45
N SER A 55 -16.18 19.35 0.46
CA SER A 55 -15.68 20.05 1.66
C SER A 55 -14.81 21.26 1.33
N ASP A 56 -14.81 22.30 2.17
CA ASP A 56 -13.92 23.46 2.07
C ASP A 56 -12.45 23.07 2.32
N GLY A 57 -11.53 24.03 2.12
CA GLY A 57 -10.10 23.87 2.35
C GLY A 57 -9.30 24.21 1.11
N MET A 58 -8.22 24.97 1.29
CA MET A 58 -7.29 25.36 0.25
C MET A 58 -5.85 25.07 0.73
N PRO A 59 -4.96 24.54 -0.14
CA PRO A 59 -5.25 24.18 -1.53
C PRO A 59 -6.16 22.94 -1.61
N ARG A 60 -6.93 22.84 -2.70
CA ARG A 60 -7.79 21.68 -2.93
C ARG A 60 -6.94 20.42 -2.97
N SER A 61 -7.44 19.33 -2.39
CA SER A 61 -6.79 18.02 -2.38
C SER A 61 -5.48 17.94 -1.57
N ASP A 62 -5.24 18.87 -0.64
CA ASP A 62 -4.14 18.79 0.32
C ASP A 62 -4.43 17.78 1.44
N ILE A 63 -3.68 16.67 1.47
CA ILE A 63 -3.91 15.56 2.41
C ILE A 63 -2.93 15.67 3.56
N ASN A 64 -3.45 16.00 4.73
CA ASN A 64 -2.69 16.00 5.97
C ASN A 64 -3.31 14.98 6.95
N PRO A 65 -2.65 13.83 7.22
CA PRO A 65 -3.18 12.79 8.10
C PRO A 65 -3.45 13.25 9.54
N ALA A 66 -2.67 14.22 10.05
CA ALA A 66 -2.90 14.80 11.37
C ALA A 66 -4.16 15.67 11.38
N LYS A 67 -4.34 16.53 10.36
CA LYS A 67 -5.60 17.28 10.19
C LYS A 67 -6.79 16.38 9.91
N GLN A 68 -6.62 15.27 9.20
CA GLN A 68 -7.67 14.27 9.04
C GLN A 68 -8.07 13.62 10.37
N ALA A 69 -7.10 13.41 11.27
CA ALA A 69 -7.39 12.93 12.62
C ALA A 69 -8.19 13.96 13.45
N GLU A 70 -7.89 15.24 13.30
CA GLU A 70 -8.68 16.34 13.86
C GLU A 70 -10.10 16.40 13.26
N ASP A 71 -10.21 16.30 11.93
CA ASP A 71 -11.46 16.27 11.17
C ASP A 71 -12.38 15.11 11.65
N PHE A 72 -11.81 13.96 12.01
CA PHE A 72 -12.58 12.86 12.59
C PHE A 72 -13.16 13.20 13.97
N SER A 73 -12.42 13.97 14.76
CA SER A 73 -12.87 14.44 16.07
C SER A 73 -14.00 15.48 15.93
N ASP A 74 -13.93 16.33 14.90
CA ASP A 74 -15.00 17.26 14.54
C ASP A 74 -16.25 16.52 14.01
N ALA A 75 -16.04 15.48 13.19
CA ALA A 75 -17.11 14.62 12.69
C ALA A 75 -17.86 13.88 13.82
N ILE A 76 -17.18 13.43 14.89
CA ILE A 76 -17.85 12.89 16.09
C ILE A 76 -18.70 13.95 16.75
N THR A 77 -18.15 15.16 16.92
CA THR A 77 -18.86 16.28 17.55
C THR A 77 -20.16 16.54 16.80
N PHE A 78 -20.10 16.60 15.47
CA PHE A 78 -21.27 16.72 14.61
C PHE A 78 -22.23 15.54 14.78
N LEU A 79 -21.74 14.29 14.74
CA LEU A 79 -22.58 13.10 14.80
C LEU A 79 -23.34 12.99 16.13
N LYS A 80 -22.74 13.44 17.24
CA LYS A 80 -23.39 13.52 18.58
C LYS A 80 -24.58 14.46 18.63
N THR A 81 -24.68 15.43 17.70
CA THR A 81 -25.84 16.33 17.63
C THR A 81 -27.07 15.67 17.05
N LYS A 82 -26.93 14.52 16.39
CA LYS A 82 -28.02 13.86 15.68
C LYS A 82 -28.89 13.06 16.67
N PRO A 83 -30.22 13.30 16.74
CA PRO A 83 -31.10 12.62 17.70
C PRO A 83 -31.12 11.09 17.57
N VAL A 84 -30.88 10.60 16.35
CA VAL A 84 -30.81 9.17 16.01
C VAL A 84 -29.48 8.51 16.42
N VAL A 85 -28.51 9.28 16.93
CA VAL A 85 -27.21 8.78 17.40
C VAL A 85 -27.20 8.75 18.92
N ASP A 86 -26.79 7.62 19.49
CA ASP A 86 -26.41 7.52 20.88
C ASP A 86 -24.96 8.05 21.06
N PRO A 87 -24.77 9.19 21.75
CA PRO A 87 -23.45 9.79 21.90
C PRO A 87 -22.47 8.93 22.71
N LYS A 88 -22.95 7.89 23.41
CA LYS A 88 -22.11 6.92 24.12
C LYS A 88 -21.67 5.75 23.23
N ARG A 89 -22.11 5.69 21.97
CA ARG A 89 -21.88 4.55 21.06
C ARG A 89 -21.49 5.04 19.66
N ILE A 90 -20.31 5.64 19.54
CA ILE A 90 -19.77 6.16 18.27
C ILE A 90 -18.52 5.39 17.86
N ALA A 91 -18.37 5.11 16.56
CA ALA A 91 -17.25 4.38 16.01
C ALA A 91 -16.57 5.12 14.85
N PHE A 92 -15.30 4.82 14.60
CA PHE A 92 -14.59 5.11 13.36
C PHE A 92 -14.53 3.90 12.44
N TRP A 93 -14.56 4.17 11.15
CA TRP A 93 -14.36 3.17 10.11
C TRP A 93 -13.45 3.75 9.02
N GLY A 94 -12.23 3.22 8.96
CA GLY A 94 -11.15 3.62 8.07
C GLY A 94 -10.67 2.47 7.20
N TYR A 95 -10.35 2.81 5.95
CA TYR A 95 -9.83 1.89 4.94
C TYR A 95 -8.51 2.45 4.40
N SER A 96 -7.51 1.59 4.16
CA SER A 96 -6.21 2.00 3.58
C SER A 96 -5.53 3.12 4.40
N MET A 97 -5.09 4.23 3.83
CA MET A 97 -4.45 5.33 4.58
C MET A 97 -5.35 5.92 5.68
N SER A 98 -6.67 5.84 5.51
CA SER A 98 -7.59 6.26 6.56
C SER A 98 -7.55 5.33 7.77
N ALA A 99 -7.09 4.08 7.64
CA ALA A 99 -6.82 3.18 8.76
C ALA A 99 -5.79 3.80 9.73
N ALA A 100 -4.71 4.39 9.21
CA ALA A 100 -3.71 5.06 10.03
C ALA A 100 -4.28 6.33 10.69
N ALA A 101 -5.04 7.15 9.94
CA ALA A 101 -5.60 8.39 10.46
C ALA A 101 -6.71 8.17 11.51
N VAL A 102 -7.58 7.16 11.35
CA VAL A 102 -8.57 6.81 12.38
C VAL A 102 -7.91 6.21 13.63
N LEU A 103 -6.78 5.52 13.49
CA LEU A 103 -5.99 5.02 14.63
C LEU A 103 -5.35 6.19 15.41
N VAL A 104 -4.75 7.16 14.70
CA VAL A 104 -4.23 8.38 15.33
C VAL A 104 -5.35 9.15 16.02
N ALA A 105 -6.48 9.37 15.35
CA ALA A 105 -7.63 10.08 15.91
C ALA A 105 -8.21 9.37 17.15
N ALA A 106 -8.38 8.05 17.11
CA ALA A 106 -8.88 7.29 18.25
C ALA A 106 -7.92 7.31 19.45
N GLY A 107 -6.61 7.41 19.19
CA GLY A 107 -5.61 7.62 20.24
C GLY A 107 -5.73 8.99 20.93
N LEU A 108 -6.26 9.99 20.24
CA LEU A 108 -6.39 11.36 20.73
C LEU A 108 -7.80 11.72 21.24
N ASP A 109 -8.84 11.01 20.80
CA ASP A 109 -10.24 11.32 21.12
C ASP A 109 -10.98 10.14 21.81
N PRO A 110 -11.18 10.19 23.14
CA PRO A 110 -11.79 9.10 23.91
C PRO A 110 -13.30 8.95 23.69
N ARG A 111 -13.92 9.82 22.89
CA ARG A 111 -15.36 9.75 22.58
C ARG A 111 -15.68 8.61 21.63
N VAL A 112 -14.71 8.17 20.82
CA VAL A 112 -14.78 6.98 19.98
C VAL A 112 -14.76 5.74 20.86
N LYS A 113 -15.70 4.82 20.60
CA LYS A 113 -15.84 3.57 21.35
C LYS A 113 -15.42 2.34 20.54
N LEU A 114 -15.19 2.51 19.24
CA LEU A 114 -14.78 1.43 18.34
C LEU A 114 -14.10 1.99 17.08
N VAL A 115 -13.08 1.30 16.55
CA VAL A 115 -12.39 1.63 15.29
C VAL A 115 -12.35 0.40 14.41
N VAL A 116 -12.64 0.54 13.11
CA VAL A 116 -12.37 -0.47 12.09
C VAL A 116 -11.32 0.08 11.13
N ALA A 117 -10.22 -0.64 10.92
CA ALA A 117 -9.05 -0.20 10.17
C ALA A 117 -8.60 -1.31 9.21
N LYS A 118 -8.98 -1.22 7.92
CA LYS A 118 -8.71 -2.29 6.94
C LYS A 118 -7.40 -2.10 6.15
N TYR A 119 -6.72 -3.24 5.89
CA TYR A 119 -5.41 -3.45 5.23
C TYR A 119 -4.14 -3.04 6.01
N LEU A 120 -4.24 -3.01 7.34
CA LEU A 120 -3.11 -3.20 8.27
C LEU A 120 -3.44 -4.26 9.36
N ASP A 121 -4.73 -4.48 9.66
CA ASP A 121 -5.28 -5.44 10.64
C ASP A 121 -5.14 -6.92 10.25
N LEU A 122 -5.31 -7.28 8.97
CA LEU A 122 -5.22 -8.68 8.54
C LEU A 122 -3.82 -9.26 8.80
N ALA A 123 -2.77 -8.46 8.64
CA ALA A 123 -1.42 -8.85 9.00
C ALA A 123 -1.26 -9.01 10.52
N ILE A 124 -1.85 -8.15 11.35
CA ILE A 124 -1.75 -8.30 12.80
C ILE A 124 -2.47 -9.58 13.27
N ARG A 125 -3.65 -9.89 12.73
CA ARG A 125 -4.39 -11.13 13.07
C ARG A 125 -3.67 -12.40 12.64
N ASP A 126 -3.14 -12.40 11.43
CA ASP A 126 -2.33 -13.50 10.90
C ASP A 126 -1.10 -13.75 11.80
N ARG A 127 -0.48 -12.68 12.32
CA ARG A 127 0.68 -12.78 13.22
C ARG A 127 0.31 -13.47 14.54
N GLU A 128 -0.81 -13.11 15.14
CA GLU A 128 -1.31 -13.76 16.36
C GLU A 128 -1.72 -15.22 16.13
N ALA A 129 -2.29 -15.53 14.96
CA ALA A 129 -2.66 -16.90 14.59
C ALA A 129 -1.42 -17.80 14.49
N GLN A 130 -0.38 -17.33 13.80
CA GLN A 130 0.90 -18.04 13.68
C GLN A 130 1.57 -18.24 15.04
N ALA A 131 1.51 -17.26 15.95
CA ALA A 131 2.03 -17.39 17.31
C ALA A 131 1.34 -18.52 18.12
N ARG A 132 0.17 -19.00 17.70
CA ARG A 132 -0.56 -20.14 18.29
C ARG A 132 -0.39 -21.45 17.50
N GLY A 133 0.60 -21.52 16.60
CA GLY A 133 0.88 -22.71 15.78
C GLY A 133 -0.09 -22.90 14.61
N ARG A 134 -0.79 -21.85 14.16
CA ARG A 134 -1.58 -21.90 12.92
C ARG A 134 -0.67 -21.60 11.73
N GLU A 135 -1.03 -22.18 10.58
CA GLU A 135 -0.36 -21.87 9.32
C GLU A 135 -0.59 -20.41 8.89
N PRO A 136 0.35 -19.80 8.14
CA PRO A 136 0.20 -18.45 7.64
C PRO A 136 -1.03 -18.29 6.74
N PHE A 137 -1.65 -17.11 6.82
CA PHE A 137 -2.70 -16.72 5.90
C PHE A 137 -2.09 -16.10 4.65
N TYR A 138 -2.51 -16.65 3.50
CA TYR A 138 -2.02 -16.26 2.19
C TYR A 138 -3.07 -15.47 1.42
N VAL A 139 -2.60 -14.52 0.61
CA VAL A 139 -3.41 -13.79 -0.36
C VAL A 139 -2.77 -13.92 -1.74
N PRO A 140 -3.57 -13.93 -2.82
CA PRO A 140 -3.03 -13.95 -4.17
C PRO A 140 -2.07 -12.78 -4.42
N TYR A 141 -0.90 -13.08 -5.00
CA TYR A 141 0.07 -12.04 -5.32
C TYR A 141 -0.40 -11.23 -6.54
N ILE A 142 -0.87 -11.92 -7.57
CA ILE A 142 -1.37 -11.35 -8.81
C ILE A 142 -2.80 -11.84 -9.03
N GLY A 143 -3.71 -10.99 -9.50
CA GLY A 143 -5.10 -11.35 -9.76
C GLY A 143 -5.70 -10.50 -10.87
N ASP A 144 -6.92 -10.84 -11.27
CA ASP A 144 -7.66 -10.12 -12.32
C ASP A 144 -8.27 -8.80 -11.84
N SER A 145 -8.19 -8.54 -10.53
CA SER A 145 -8.58 -7.27 -9.91
C SER A 145 -7.76 -7.04 -8.63
N GLU A 146 -7.68 -5.78 -8.20
CA GLU A 146 -7.09 -5.40 -6.91
C GLU A 146 -8.05 -5.64 -5.72
N GLU A 147 -9.25 -6.19 -5.96
CA GLU A 147 -10.17 -6.58 -4.88
C GLU A 147 -9.74 -7.90 -4.22
N ASP A 148 -9.18 -8.81 -5.02
CA ASP A 148 -8.89 -10.19 -4.61
C ASP A 148 -7.38 -10.53 -4.59
N ALA A 149 -6.51 -9.64 -5.07
CA ALA A 149 -5.06 -9.83 -5.12
C ALA A 149 -4.27 -8.56 -4.83
N LEU A 150 -2.98 -8.70 -4.56
CA LEU A 150 -2.11 -7.54 -4.30
C LEU A 150 -1.83 -6.70 -5.53
N PHE A 151 -1.77 -7.34 -6.70
CA PHE A 151 -1.50 -6.68 -7.97
C PHE A 151 -2.49 -7.16 -9.03
N ASP A 152 -3.09 -6.20 -9.72
CA ASP A 152 -3.90 -6.45 -10.91
C ASP A 152 -2.96 -6.63 -12.10
N TYR A 153 -2.98 -7.83 -12.70
CA TYR A 153 -2.10 -8.16 -13.81
C TYR A 153 -2.48 -7.43 -15.11
N ARG A 154 -3.76 -7.13 -15.33
CA ARG A 154 -4.22 -6.45 -16.56
C ARG A 154 -3.75 -5.00 -16.59
N LYS A 155 -3.68 -4.36 -15.41
CA LYS A 155 -3.12 -3.02 -15.26
C LYS A 155 -1.60 -2.98 -15.36
N GLN A 156 -0.93 -4.14 -15.31
CA GLN A 156 0.52 -4.25 -15.44
C GLN A 156 0.90 -4.72 -16.86
N ARG A 157 1.79 -3.98 -17.52
CA ARG A 157 2.54 -4.43 -18.71
C ARG A 157 1.74 -4.76 -19.99
N ASP A 158 0.64 -4.06 -20.27
CA ASP A 158 -0.11 -4.28 -21.53
C ASP A 158 -0.59 -5.74 -21.71
N MET A 159 -0.66 -6.50 -20.61
CA MET A 159 -1.06 -7.92 -20.58
C MET A 159 -2.59 -8.09 -20.64
N GLY A 160 -3.33 -7.02 -20.96
CA GLY A 160 -4.79 -7.01 -20.96
C GLY A 160 -5.41 -7.94 -22.01
N GLU A 161 -4.66 -8.33 -23.03
CA GLU A 161 -5.10 -9.28 -24.07
C GLU A 161 -4.98 -10.74 -23.64
N LEU A 162 -4.26 -11.04 -22.56
CA LEU A 162 -4.09 -12.41 -22.06
C LEU A 162 -5.11 -12.70 -20.96
N GLU A 163 -5.78 -13.85 -21.07
CA GLU A 163 -6.66 -14.36 -20.02
C GLU A 163 -5.85 -14.76 -18.78
N TYR A 164 -6.41 -14.52 -17.58
CA TYR A 164 -5.74 -14.77 -16.31
C TYR A 164 -5.23 -16.22 -16.18
N ASP A 165 -6.05 -17.18 -16.58
CA ASP A 165 -5.69 -18.60 -16.55
C ASP A 165 -4.50 -18.91 -17.45
N GLN A 166 -4.40 -18.24 -18.61
CA GLN A 166 -3.27 -18.40 -19.52
C GLN A 166 -1.98 -17.84 -18.91
N VAL A 167 -2.07 -16.70 -18.21
CA VAL A 167 -0.93 -16.12 -17.47
C VAL A 167 -0.47 -17.08 -16.38
N MET A 168 -1.39 -17.62 -15.58
CA MET A 168 -1.06 -18.57 -14.51
C MET A 168 -0.48 -19.88 -15.04
N GLU A 169 -1.01 -20.40 -16.15
CA GLU A 169 -0.48 -21.60 -16.80
C GLU A 169 0.96 -21.37 -17.31
N ASN A 170 1.20 -20.22 -17.95
CA ASN A 170 2.52 -19.86 -18.45
C ASN A 170 3.55 -19.72 -17.32
N LEU A 171 3.19 -19.03 -16.23
CA LEU A 171 4.06 -18.89 -15.05
C LEU A 171 4.37 -20.25 -14.41
N SER A 172 3.38 -21.13 -14.32
CA SER A 172 3.55 -22.48 -13.76
C SER A 172 4.47 -23.36 -14.62
N LYS A 173 4.40 -23.22 -15.96
CA LYS A 173 5.30 -23.92 -16.89
C LYS A 173 6.73 -23.39 -16.82
N LEU A 174 6.90 -22.08 -16.74
CA LEU A 174 8.21 -21.44 -16.71
C LEU A 174 8.93 -21.63 -15.38
N PHE A 175 8.19 -21.65 -14.27
CA PHE A 175 8.74 -21.70 -12.92
C PHE A 175 8.14 -22.88 -12.15
N PRO A 176 8.70 -24.09 -12.29
CA PRO A 176 8.26 -25.25 -11.50
C PRO A 176 8.29 -24.96 -10.00
N GLY A 177 7.13 -25.01 -9.35
CA GLY A 177 6.96 -24.66 -7.93
C GLY A 177 6.47 -23.23 -7.67
N PHE A 178 6.20 -22.45 -8.72
CA PHE A 178 5.52 -21.16 -8.58
C PHE A 178 4.19 -21.33 -7.86
N ARG A 179 3.95 -20.43 -6.90
CA ARG A 179 2.65 -20.28 -6.24
C ARG A 179 2.27 -18.82 -6.29
N ASN A 180 1.07 -18.55 -6.79
CA ASN A 180 0.54 -17.20 -6.84
C ASN A 180 -0.05 -16.78 -5.50
N GLU A 181 0.78 -16.76 -4.46
CA GLU A 181 0.34 -16.44 -3.10
C GLU A 181 1.48 -15.85 -2.28
N VAL A 182 1.16 -14.88 -1.42
CA VAL A 182 2.09 -14.34 -0.41
C VAL A 182 1.41 -14.29 0.95
N THR A 183 2.19 -14.43 2.01
CA THR A 183 1.66 -14.27 3.37
C THR A 183 1.20 -12.84 3.60
N VAL A 184 0.13 -12.63 4.36
CA VAL A 184 -0.31 -11.26 4.68
C VAL A 184 0.70 -10.52 5.57
N GLN A 185 1.56 -11.24 6.32
CA GLN A 185 2.72 -10.61 6.97
C GLN A 185 3.62 -9.83 6.01
N THR A 186 3.72 -10.23 4.74
CA THR A 186 4.50 -9.53 3.72
C THR A 186 4.06 -8.07 3.59
N LEU A 187 2.76 -7.79 3.69
CA LEU A 187 2.24 -6.42 3.64
C LEU A 187 2.72 -5.57 4.81
N SER A 188 2.70 -6.13 6.02
CA SER A 188 3.21 -5.43 7.21
C SER A 188 4.71 -5.18 7.13
N ARG A 189 5.47 -6.12 6.56
CA ARG A 189 6.93 -5.97 6.37
C ARG A 189 7.24 -4.90 5.33
N LEU A 190 6.54 -4.91 4.19
CA LEU A 190 6.69 -3.88 3.16
C LEU A 190 6.29 -2.50 3.68
N ALA A 191 5.24 -2.41 4.50
CA ALA A 191 4.83 -1.15 5.14
C ALA A 191 5.87 -0.61 6.14
N ALA A 192 6.68 -1.48 6.75
CA ALA A 192 7.73 -1.12 7.69
C ALA A 192 9.12 -0.96 7.04
N TRP A 193 9.25 -1.23 5.73
CA TRP A 193 10.52 -1.26 5.03
C TRP A 193 10.61 -0.13 3.99
N SER A 194 11.81 0.43 3.85
CA SER A 194 12.06 1.58 2.97
C SER A 194 13.39 1.42 2.25
N PHE A 195 13.37 1.59 0.92
CA PHE A 195 14.58 1.60 0.11
C PHE A 195 15.50 2.81 0.40
N LYS A 196 14.98 3.86 1.04
CA LYS A 196 15.79 5.00 1.47
C LYS A 196 16.77 4.61 2.58
N ASP A 197 16.39 3.63 3.40
CA ASP A 197 17.16 3.21 4.56
C ASP A 197 18.17 2.10 4.21
N VAL A 198 18.31 1.76 2.93
CA VAL A 198 19.36 0.85 2.44
C VAL A 198 20.73 1.45 2.79
N PRO A 199 21.58 0.74 3.57
CA PRO A 199 22.90 1.22 3.93
C PRO A 199 23.73 1.56 2.69
N ARG A 200 24.34 2.74 2.71
CA ARG A 200 25.16 3.24 1.59
C ARG A 200 26.65 3.03 1.80
N HIS A 201 27.06 2.77 3.02
CA HIS A 201 28.43 2.47 3.35
C HIS A 201 28.69 0.97 3.24
N VAL A 202 29.32 0.55 2.15
CA VAL A 202 29.70 -0.86 1.92
C VAL A 202 31.17 -1.13 2.25
N GLY A 203 31.88 -0.15 2.83
CA GLY A 203 33.28 -0.29 3.24
C GLY A 203 34.20 -0.68 2.09
N ALA A 204 35.01 -1.72 2.28
CA ALA A 204 35.90 -2.27 1.25
C ALA A 204 35.21 -3.27 0.31
N THR A 205 33.92 -3.59 0.53
CA THR A 205 33.19 -4.56 -0.29
C THR A 205 32.90 -3.97 -1.67
N PRO A 206 33.42 -4.56 -2.75
CA PRO A 206 33.16 -4.09 -4.11
C PRO A 206 31.72 -4.35 -4.53
N VAL A 207 31.07 -3.37 -5.16
CA VAL A 207 29.68 -3.48 -5.66
C VAL A 207 29.65 -3.34 -7.18
N LEU A 208 29.08 -4.33 -7.86
CA LEU A 208 28.68 -4.20 -9.27
C LEU A 208 27.17 -3.93 -9.33
N GLN A 209 26.78 -2.86 -10.03
CA GLN A 209 25.39 -2.65 -10.43
C GLN A 209 25.23 -2.90 -11.93
N VAL A 210 24.30 -3.78 -12.30
CA VAL A 210 23.85 -3.91 -13.69
C VAL A 210 22.58 -3.05 -13.82
N TYR A 211 22.65 -1.98 -14.60
CA TYR A 211 21.63 -0.93 -14.68
C TYR A 211 20.93 -0.96 -16.04
N ALA A 212 19.63 -1.20 -16.04
CA ALA A 212 18.79 -1.18 -17.24
C ALA A 212 18.54 0.29 -17.67
N ILE A 213 19.00 0.66 -18.87
CA ILE A 213 18.86 2.02 -19.40
C ILE A 213 17.38 2.34 -19.70
N HIS A 214 16.61 1.35 -20.14
CA HIS A 214 15.19 1.48 -20.47
C HIS A 214 14.30 1.00 -19.33
N GLU A 215 14.68 1.29 -18.07
CA GLU A 215 13.81 1.04 -16.92
C GLU A 215 12.47 1.78 -17.05
N GLU A 216 11.39 1.02 -17.26
CA GLU A 216 10.02 1.51 -17.44
C GLU A 216 9.40 1.96 -16.11
N LEU A 217 9.87 1.41 -14.99
CA LEU A 217 9.32 1.65 -13.66
C LEU A 217 10.06 2.81 -13.00
N GLU A 218 9.53 4.03 -13.19
CA GLU A 218 10.15 5.29 -12.72
C GLU A 218 10.55 5.26 -11.24
N HIS A 219 9.73 4.67 -10.38
CA HIS A 219 10.03 4.53 -8.95
C HIS A 219 11.23 3.61 -8.68
N ILE A 220 11.40 2.55 -9.46
CA ILE A 220 12.57 1.67 -9.41
C ILE A 220 13.80 2.40 -9.93
N LYS A 221 13.68 3.06 -11.10
CA LYS A 221 14.76 3.83 -11.71
C LYS A 221 15.37 4.82 -10.73
N LYS A 222 14.52 5.67 -10.15
CA LYS A 222 14.92 6.67 -9.15
C LYS A 222 15.58 6.02 -7.94
N THR A 223 15.00 4.93 -7.43
CA THR A 223 15.55 4.22 -6.28
C THR A 223 16.95 3.65 -6.57
N GLN A 224 17.16 3.07 -7.76
CA GLN A 224 18.45 2.53 -8.18
C GLN A 224 19.51 3.63 -8.35
N GLU A 225 19.13 4.78 -8.92
CA GLU A 225 20.00 5.95 -9.05
C GLU A 225 20.36 6.55 -7.70
N ASP A 226 19.36 6.73 -6.83
CA ASP A 226 19.55 7.21 -5.47
C ASP A 226 20.50 6.29 -4.72
N ILE A 227 20.27 4.95 -4.72
CA ILE A 227 21.15 3.93 -4.12
C ILE A 227 22.58 4.11 -4.58
N TRP A 228 22.78 4.11 -5.89
CA TRP A 228 24.10 4.22 -6.49
C TRP A 228 24.83 5.50 -6.15
N ALA A 229 24.16 6.65 -6.19
CA ALA A 229 24.75 7.94 -5.86
C ALA A 229 25.29 7.95 -4.42
N GLY A 230 24.53 7.35 -3.49
CA GLY A 230 24.92 7.27 -2.09
C GLY A 230 26.01 6.22 -1.79
N LEU A 231 26.15 5.17 -2.58
CA LEU A 231 27.10 4.08 -2.30
C LEU A 231 28.55 4.59 -2.16
N THR A 232 29.22 4.23 -1.06
CA THR A 232 30.64 4.52 -0.80
C THR A 232 31.44 3.23 -0.70
N GLY A 233 32.62 3.19 -1.31
CA GLY A 233 33.48 1.99 -1.45
C GLY A 233 33.81 1.72 -2.91
N PRO A 234 34.53 0.64 -3.23
CA PRO A 234 34.77 0.24 -4.62
C PRO A 234 33.43 -0.09 -5.29
N LYS A 235 33.09 0.60 -6.38
CA LYS A 235 31.84 0.34 -7.11
C LYS A 235 32.02 0.48 -8.61
N GLU A 236 31.39 -0.42 -9.35
CA GLU A 236 31.35 -0.45 -10.81
C GLU A 236 29.90 -0.56 -11.27
N ARG A 237 29.56 0.09 -12.38
CA ARG A 237 28.22 0.02 -12.97
C ARG A 237 28.33 -0.34 -14.44
N HIS A 238 27.63 -1.40 -14.82
CA HIS A 238 27.38 -1.75 -16.22
C HIS A 238 26.04 -1.18 -16.65
N TYR A 239 26.01 -0.53 -17.80
CA TYR A 239 24.79 0.03 -18.37
C TYR A 239 24.30 -0.90 -19.47
N GLU A 240 23.13 -1.51 -19.27
CA GLU A 240 22.55 -2.47 -20.18
C GLU A 240 21.40 -1.83 -20.96
N ASN A 241 21.43 -1.96 -22.29
CA ASN A 241 20.43 -1.41 -23.18
C ASN A 241 19.17 -2.29 -23.23
N SER A 242 18.51 -2.44 -22.08
CA SER A 242 17.36 -3.32 -21.87
C SER A 242 16.35 -2.70 -20.89
N GLY A 243 15.13 -3.25 -20.83
CA GLY A 243 14.14 -2.94 -19.81
C GLY A 243 14.36 -3.71 -18.50
N HIS A 244 13.50 -3.46 -17.50
CA HIS A 244 13.62 -4.01 -16.14
C HIS A 244 13.75 -5.53 -16.09
N MET A 245 12.89 -6.24 -16.83
CA MET A 245 12.85 -7.71 -16.81
C MET A 245 13.79 -8.32 -17.86
N ASP A 246 14.08 -7.59 -18.93
CA ASP A 246 14.93 -8.05 -20.03
C ASP A 246 16.35 -8.36 -19.58
N ILE A 247 16.82 -7.69 -18.53
CA ILE A 247 18.13 -7.95 -17.92
C ILE A 247 18.25 -9.38 -17.37
N LEU A 248 17.11 -10.04 -17.09
CA LEU A 248 17.02 -11.41 -16.59
C LEU A 248 16.68 -12.43 -17.69
N THR A 249 16.36 -11.96 -18.91
CA THR A 249 15.89 -12.81 -20.00
C THR A 249 17.07 -13.52 -20.70
N PRO A 250 17.09 -14.86 -20.77
CA PRO A 250 18.11 -15.60 -21.52
C PRO A 250 17.86 -15.51 -23.03
N ASP A 251 18.45 -14.50 -23.68
CA ASP A 251 18.25 -14.20 -25.10
C ASP A 251 19.49 -14.45 -25.97
N GLY A 252 20.28 -15.48 -25.58
CA GLY A 252 21.46 -15.90 -26.32
C GLY A 252 22.68 -15.06 -25.99
N HIS A 253 23.34 -14.50 -27.00
CA HIS A 253 24.67 -13.90 -26.84
C HIS A 253 24.69 -12.71 -25.86
N ARG A 254 23.64 -11.88 -25.82
CA ARG A 254 23.58 -10.73 -24.90
C ARG A 254 23.56 -11.18 -23.44
N PHE A 255 22.66 -12.09 -23.07
CA PHE A 255 22.63 -12.67 -21.73
C PHE A 255 23.97 -13.30 -21.31
N VAL A 256 24.65 -14.03 -22.22
CA VAL A 256 25.98 -14.61 -21.93
C VAL A 256 27.02 -13.53 -21.63
N GLN A 257 27.00 -12.41 -22.37
CA GLN A 257 27.90 -11.27 -22.11
C GLN A 257 27.59 -10.60 -20.77
N LEU A 258 26.31 -10.43 -20.42
CA LEU A 258 25.89 -9.89 -19.13
C LEU A 258 26.36 -10.77 -17.95
N VAL A 259 26.29 -12.08 -18.10
CA VAL A 259 26.82 -13.03 -17.11
C VAL A 259 28.34 -12.93 -17.04
N LYS A 260 29.02 -12.84 -18.21
CA LYS A 260 30.48 -12.71 -18.26
C LYS A 260 30.98 -11.48 -17.50
N ILE A 261 30.31 -10.33 -17.63
CA ILE A 261 30.65 -9.09 -16.91
C ILE A 261 30.61 -9.31 -15.38
N GLN A 262 29.58 -10.01 -14.89
CA GLN A 262 29.45 -10.34 -13.47
C GLN A 262 30.54 -11.31 -13.00
N VAL A 263 30.85 -12.34 -13.81
CA VAL A 263 31.93 -13.30 -13.51
C VAL A 263 33.29 -12.63 -13.50
N ASP A 264 33.60 -11.79 -14.48
CA ASP A 264 34.85 -11.04 -14.55
C ASP A 264 35.03 -10.12 -13.33
N PHE A 265 33.95 -9.47 -12.88
CA PHE A 265 33.94 -8.67 -11.66
C PHE A 265 34.25 -9.50 -10.42
N VAL A 266 33.63 -10.68 -10.28
CA VAL A 266 33.92 -11.62 -9.17
C VAL A 266 35.39 -12.05 -9.20
N LEU A 267 35.90 -12.46 -10.37
CA LEU A 267 37.29 -12.89 -10.53
C LEU A 267 38.30 -11.77 -10.25
N LYS A 268 37.96 -10.52 -10.58
CA LYS A 268 38.79 -9.35 -10.31
C LYS A 268 39.06 -9.15 -8.81
N TYR A 269 38.07 -9.38 -7.95
CA TYR A 269 38.18 -9.10 -6.51
C TYR A 269 38.37 -10.34 -5.63
N LEU A 270 37.98 -11.53 -6.10
CA LEU A 270 38.06 -12.79 -5.34
C LEU A 270 38.93 -13.86 -6.03
N GLY A 271 39.52 -13.57 -7.19
CA GLY A 271 40.28 -14.55 -7.97
C GLY A 271 41.73 -14.76 -7.53
N GLU A 272 42.27 -13.96 -6.60
CA GLU A 272 43.60 -14.20 -6.04
C GLU A 272 43.59 -15.50 -5.21
N GLY A 273 44.22 -16.56 -5.74
CA GLY A 273 44.28 -17.90 -5.13
C GLY A 273 43.49 -19.00 -5.87
N MET A 274 42.73 -18.67 -6.92
CA MET A 274 42.03 -19.66 -7.78
C MET A 274 42.77 -20.00 -9.09
N ARG A 275 44.08 -19.73 -9.15
CA ARG A 275 44.95 -20.11 -10.29
C ARG A 275 45.93 -21.18 -9.87
#